data_AF-X0V375-F1
#
_entry.id   AF-X0V375-F1
#
_cell.length_a   1.000
_cell.length_b   1.000
_cell.length_c   1.000
_cell.angle_alpha   90.00
_cell.angle_beta   90.00
_cell.angle_gamma   90.00
#
_symmetry.space_group_name_H-M   'P 1'
#
loop_
_entity.id
_entity.type
_entity.pdbx_description
1 polymer ?
#
loop_
_entity_poly.entity_id
_entity_poly.type
_entity_poly.pdbx_seq_one_letter_code
_entity_poly.pdbx_strand_id
1 'polypeptide(L)'
;MDTNQQINNHRYTGKELLQFGLFWSWNLIFLAFMSLGFAPVMLPETFTAVRSGVIPGSFLVYALVLALIPVICVILGLTVLRRSPARLFALGYVIEGPLMLLLAVRFFLIRQATLGVTVTMLIALLGMAAFLWSLLDSRNGERRIPFETLRLVGLTLMAITSLYVAVWITFYAVPLSVELVRAIGYFLVNFSREIGALWRGLVNVIRDTPIMLPFSV
;
A
#
# COMPACT_ATOMS: atom_id res chain seq x y z
N MET A 1 -24.94 44.68 6.51
CA MET A 1 -23.50 44.71 6.81
C MET A 1 -23.26 43.62 7.84
N ASP A 2 -22.87 42.41 7.43
CA ASP A 2 -22.35 41.35 8.33
C ASP A 2 -21.77 40.14 7.56
N THR A 3 -21.19 40.38 6.39
CA THR A 3 -20.63 39.32 5.53
C THR A 3 -19.11 39.13 5.70
N ASN A 4 -18.47 39.93 6.57
CA ASN A 4 -17.00 40.03 6.67
C ASN A 4 -16.39 39.34 7.90
N GLN A 5 -17.15 38.60 8.71
CA GLN A 5 -16.64 37.93 9.92
C GLN A 5 -16.46 36.40 9.79
N GLN A 6 -16.71 35.81 8.62
CA GLN A 6 -16.46 34.38 8.34
C GLN A 6 -15.18 34.12 7.53
N ILE A 7 -14.20 35.03 7.58
CA ILE A 7 -12.80 34.66 7.31
C ILE A 7 -12.29 33.91 8.55
N ASN A 8 -12.93 32.77 8.82
CA ASN A 8 -12.55 31.85 9.85
C ASN A 8 -11.18 31.31 9.48
N ASN A 9 -10.18 31.71 10.26
CA ASN A 9 -8.94 30.98 10.45
C ASN A 9 -9.27 29.48 10.61
N HIS A 10 -9.29 28.72 9.51
CA HIS A 10 -9.27 27.26 9.54
C HIS A 10 -7.87 26.87 10.02
N ARG A 11 -7.63 27.05 11.32
CA ARG A 11 -6.55 26.37 12.00
C ARG A 11 -6.91 24.89 11.96
N TYR A 12 -6.25 24.16 11.08
CA TYR A 12 -6.30 22.71 11.08
C TYR A 12 -6.08 22.21 12.50
N THR A 13 -6.96 21.33 12.96
CA THR A 13 -6.78 20.66 14.23
C THR A 13 -5.53 19.77 14.14
N GLY A 14 -4.85 19.52 15.27
CA GLY A 14 -3.65 18.67 15.26
C GLY A 14 -3.87 17.29 14.64
N LYS A 15 -5.10 16.74 14.76
CA LYS A 15 -5.50 15.49 14.12
C LYS A 15 -5.52 15.56 12.59
N GLU A 16 -6.00 16.66 12.02
CA GLU A 16 -6.07 16.87 10.57
C GLU A 16 -4.67 17.04 9.97
N LEU A 17 -3.78 17.74 10.68
CA LEU A 17 -2.37 17.85 10.28
C LEU A 17 -1.68 16.49 10.29
N LEU A 18 -1.92 15.65 11.31
CA LEU A 18 -1.38 14.29 11.36
C LEU A 18 -1.91 13.42 10.21
N GLN A 19 -3.22 13.44 9.95
CA GLN A 19 -3.82 12.71 8.84
C GLN A 19 -3.22 13.11 7.49
N PHE A 20 -3.05 14.42 7.27
CA PHE A 20 -2.45 14.97 6.07
C PHE A 20 -0.97 14.57 5.95
N GLY A 21 -0.20 14.77 7.02
CA GLY A 21 1.23 14.44 7.05
C GLY A 21 1.49 12.95 6.82
N LEU A 22 0.70 12.07 7.44
CA LEU A 22 0.81 10.62 7.25
C LEU A 22 0.57 10.24 5.80
N PHE A 23 -0.52 10.73 5.18
CA PHE A 23 -0.83 10.42 3.78
C PHE A 23 0.30 10.84 2.83
N TRP A 24 0.80 12.08 2.98
CA TRP A 24 1.85 12.62 2.10
C TRP A 24 3.20 11.97 2.31
N SER A 25 3.61 11.79 3.56
CA SER A 25 4.89 11.15 3.86
C SER A 25 4.92 9.73 3.34
N TRP A 26 3.81 9.00 3.52
CA TRP A 26 3.65 7.63 3.03
C TRP A 26 3.72 7.54 1.50
N ASN A 27 2.94 8.37 0.79
CA ASN A 27 2.95 8.38 -0.67
C ASN A 27 4.30 8.83 -1.25
N LEU A 28 5.00 9.77 -0.60
CA LEU A 28 6.32 10.22 -1.05
C LEU A 28 7.36 9.11 -0.92
N ILE A 29 7.36 8.39 0.21
CA ILE A 29 8.24 7.22 0.42
C ILE A 29 7.94 6.16 -0.64
N PHE A 30 6.65 5.86 -0.89
CA PHE A 30 6.29 4.87 -1.89
C PHE A 30 6.60 5.29 -3.32
N LEU A 31 6.39 6.56 -3.69
CA LEU A 31 6.80 7.06 -4.99
C LEU A 31 8.32 6.97 -5.17
N ALA A 32 9.10 7.33 -4.15
CA ALA A 32 10.55 7.19 -4.21
C ALA A 32 10.95 5.72 -4.37
N PHE A 33 10.37 4.82 -3.56
CA PHE A 33 10.62 3.38 -3.65
C PHE A 33 10.25 2.81 -5.03
N MET A 34 9.08 3.19 -5.56
CA MET A 34 8.61 2.72 -6.86
C MET A 34 9.44 3.27 -8.00
N SER A 35 9.76 4.57 -8.01
CA SER A 35 10.47 5.20 -9.12
C SER A 35 11.98 4.93 -9.13
N LEU A 36 12.62 4.79 -7.96
CA LEU A 36 14.07 4.62 -7.86
C LEU A 36 14.49 3.15 -7.67
N GLY A 37 13.61 2.31 -7.12
CA GLY A 37 13.91 0.91 -6.83
C GLY A 37 13.10 -0.04 -7.71
N PHE A 38 11.80 -0.15 -7.43
CA PHE A 38 10.98 -1.20 -8.01
C PHE A 38 10.81 -1.07 -9.53
N ALA A 39 10.32 0.06 -10.04
CA ALA A 39 10.02 0.23 -11.46
C ALA A 39 11.25 0.10 -12.37
N PRO A 40 12.39 0.77 -12.13
CA PRO A 40 13.54 0.70 -13.05
C PRO A 40 14.20 -0.68 -13.10
N VAL A 41 14.08 -1.48 -12.03
CA VAL A 41 14.66 -2.82 -11.96
C VAL A 41 13.64 -3.88 -12.39
N MET A 42 12.48 -3.92 -11.71
CA MET A 42 11.51 -5.00 -11.88
C MET A 42 10.71 -4.92 -13.18
N LEU A 43 10.39 -3.73 -13.70
CA LEU A 43 9.57 -3.63 -14.92
C LEU A 43 10.33 -4.14 -16.17
N PRO A 44 11.59 -3.75 -16.43
CA PRO A 44 12.33 -4.28 -17.57
C PRO A 44 12.56 -5.79 -17.49
N GLU A 45 12.87 -6.30 -16.30
CA GLU A 45 13.04 -7.75 -16.06
C GLU A 45 11.74 -8.51 -16.32
N THR A 46 10.63 -8.03 -15.75
CA THR A 46 9.31 -8.64 -15.93
C THR A 46 8.88 -8.58 -17.39
N PHE A 47 9.10 -7.46 -18.07
CA PHE A 47 8.79 -7.31 -19.49
C PHE A 47 9.57 -8.30 -20.36
N THR A 48 10.87 -8.43 -20.10
CA THR A 48 11.74 -9.38 -20.82
C THR A 48 11.30 -10.82 -20.57
N ALA A 49 10.98 -11.16 -19.32
CA ALA A 49 10.52 -12.50 -18.94
C ALA A 49 9.15 -12.85 -19.53
N VAL A 50 8.23 -11.88 -19.67
CA VAL A 50 6.96 -12.06 -20.38
C VAL A 50 7.22 -12.27 -21.87
N ARG A 51 8.09 -11.44 -22.48
CA ARG A 51 8.43 -11.54 -23.91
C ARG A 51 9.09 -12.88 -24.27
N SER A 52 9.88 -13.43 -23.36
CA SER A 52 10.50 -14.76 -23.52
C SER A 52 9.60 -15.93 -23.13
N GLY A 53 8.36 -15.67 -22.70
CA GLY A 53 7.40 -16.70 -22.31
C GLY A 53 7.72 -17.42 -21.00
N VAL A 54 8.62 -16.88 -20.17
CA VAL A 54 9.01 -17.48 -18.88
C VAL A 54 7.92 -17.26 -17.83
N ILE A 55 7.26 -16.11 -17.86
CA ILE A 55 6.14 -15.79 -16.96
C ILE A 55 4.90 -15.32 -17.75
N PRO A 56 3.69 -15.54 -17.22
CA PRO A 56 2.46 -15.04 -17.84
C PRO A 56 2.41 -13.51 -17.90
N GLY A 57 1.82 -12.97 -18.97
CA GLY A 57 1.68 -11.51 -19.15
C GLY A 57 0.89 -10.79 -18.05
N SER A 58 0.06 -11.50 -17.29
CA SER A 58 -0.65 -10.94 -16.14
C SER A 58 0.27 -10.38 -15.05
N PHE A 59 1.50 -10.92 -14.90
CA PHE A 59 2.47 -10.39 -13.94
C PHE A 59 2.99 -9.00 -14.32
N LEU A 60 3.13 -8.71 -15.61
CA LEU A 60 3.47 -7.37 -16.08
C LEU A 60 2.36 -6.38 -15.73
N VAL A 61 1.09 -6.78 -15.89
CA VAL A 61 -0.06 -5.96 -15.48
C VAL A 61 -0.02 -5.68 -13.98
N TYR A 62 0.24 -6.69 -13.16
CA TYR A 62 0.36 -6.49 -11.70
C TYR A 62 1.50 -5.54 -11.34
N ALA A 63 2.67 -5.69 -11.96
CA ALA A 63 3.83 -4.82 -11.71
C ALA A 63 3.53 -3.37 -12.11
N LEU A 64 2.90 -3.16 -13.27
CA LEU A 64 2.51 -1.82 -13.74
C LEU A 64 1.47 -1.19 -12.82
N VAL A 65 0.41 -1.91 -12.46
CA VAL A 65 -0.61 -1.40 -11.54
C VAL A 65 0.01 -1.07 -10.18
N LEU A 66 0.86 -1.95 -9.65
CA LEU A 66 1.55 -1.73 -8.37
C LEU A 66 2.42 -0.46 -8.39
N ALA A 67 3.13 -0.19 -9.48
CA ALA A 67 3.92 1.02 -9.65
C ALA A 67 3.05 2.29 -9.83
N LEU A 68 1.88 2.17 -10.45
CA LEU A 68 0.98 3.29 -10.74
C LEU A 68 0.11 3.71 -9.54
N ILE A 69 -0.19 2.81 -8.61
CA ILE A 69 -1.04 3.12 -7.44
C ILE A 69 -0.63 4.40 -6.70
N PRO A 70 0.62 4.56 -6.22
CA PRO A 70 1.00 5.76 -5.48
C PRO A 70 0.93 7.02 -6.35
N VAL A 71 1.18 6.91 -7.66
CA VAL A 71 1.02 8.03 -8.61
C VAL A 71 -0.45 8.47 -8.66
N ILE A 72 -1.36 7.52 -8.82
CA ILE A 72 -2.80 7.79 -8.85
C ILE A 72 -3.28 8.38 -7.52
N CYS A 73 -2.83 7.84 -6.38
CA CYS A 73 -3.18 8.33 -5.06
C CYS A 73 -2.70 9.77 -4.83
N VAL A 74 -1.47 10.11 -5.24
CA VAL A 74 -0.97 11.49 -5.21
C VAL A 74 -1.79 12.40 -6.10
N ILE A 75 -2.11 12.00 -7.33
CA ILE A 75 -2.94 12.81 -8.24
C ILE A 75 -4.33 13.07 -7.62
N LEU A 76 -4.98 12.03 -7.09
CA LEU A 76 -6.28 12.17 -6.41
C LEU A 76 -6.17 13.05 -5.15
N GLY A 77 -5.07 12.94 -4.41
CA GLY A 77 -4.79 13.73 -3.22
C GLY A 77 -4.59 15.22 -3.52
N LEU A 78 -3.88 15.55 -4.61
CA LEU A 78 -3.68 16.92 -5.08
C LEU A 78 -4.94 17.55 -5.66
N THR A 79 -5.78 16.75 -6.33
CA THR A 79 -6.92 17.25 -7.11
C THR A 79 -8.23 17.24 -6.32
N VAL A 80 -8.77 16.05 -6.03
CA VAL A 80 -10.12 15.88 -5.50
C VAL A 80 -10.16 16.02 -3.99
N LEU A 81 -9.19 15.45 -3.28
CA LEU A 81 -9.26 15.28 -1.82
C LEU A 81 -8.44 16.30 -1.03
N ARG A 82 -7.82 17.28 -1.68
CA ARG A 82 -6.88 18.25 -1.08
C ARG A 82 -7.41 19.00 0.16
N ARG A 83 -8.74 19.14 0.29
CA ARG A 83 -9.41 19.88 1.38
C ARG A 83 -10.01 18.98 2.47
N SER A 84 -9.87 17.67 2.34
CA SER A 84 -10.53 16.70 3.22
C SER A 84 -9.52 15.71 3.81
N PRO A 85 -8.79 16.09 4.88
CA PRO A 85 -7.73 15.28 5.48
C PRO A 85 -8.20 13.87 5.90
N ALA A 86 -9.41 13.76 6.43
CA ALA A 86 -10.01 12.47 6.78
C ALA A 86 -10.19 11.55 5.56
N ARG A 87 -10.56 12.12 4.40
CA ARG A 87 -10.72 11.34 3.17
C ARG A 87 -9.38 10.99 2.53
N LEU A 88 -8.39 11.89 2.59
CA LEU A 88 -7.01 11.58 2.18
C LEU A 88 -6.44 10.40 2.97
N PHE A 89 -6.61 10.45 4.30
CA PHE A 89 -6.18 9.36 5.16
C PHE A 89 -6.89 8.05 4.83
N ALA A 90 -8.21 8.08 4.60
CA ALA A 90 -8.97 6.90 4.19
C ALA A 90 -8.51 6.35 2.81
N LEU A 91 -8.19 7.21 1.84
CA LEU A 91 -7.65 6.79 0.54
C LEU A 91 -6.35 6.01 0.72
N GLY A 92 -5.42 6.53 1.52
CA GLY A 92 -4.14 5.86 1.78
C GLY A 92 -4.31 4.55 2.56
N TYR A 93 -5.07 4.57 3.65
CA TYR A 93 -5.08 3.45 4.59
C TYR A 93 -6.06 2.32 4.21
N VAL A 94 -7.21 2.66 3.63
CA VAL A 94 -8.27 1.67 3.33
C VAL A 94 -8.15 1.14 1.90
N ILE A 95 -7.57 1.93 0.98
CA ILE A 95 -7.53 1.61 -0.44
C ILE A 95 -6.09 1.35 -0.89
N GLU A 96 -5.23 2.36 -0.84
CA GLU A 96 -3.85 2.28 -1.36
C GLU A 96 -3.07 1.14 -0.67
N GLY A 97 -2.98 1.16 0.66
CA GLY A 97 -2.22 0.17 1.43
C GLY A 97 -2.66 -1.28 1.19
N PRO A 98 -3.94 -1.64 1.43
CA PRO A 98 -4.44 -2.99 1.18
C PRO A 98 -4.32 -3.43 -0.28
N LEU A 99 -4.55 -2.52 -1.24
CA LEU A 99 -4.42 -2.83 -2.67
C LEU A 99 -2.97 -3.12 -3.06
N MET A 100 -2.02 -2.29 -2.60
CA MET A 100 -0.60 -2.50 -2.81
C MET A 100 -0.13 -3.80 -2.18
N LEU A 101 -0.55 -4.09 -0.95
CA LEU A 101 -0.20 -5.34 -0.25
C LEU A 101 -0.74 -6.55 -1.03
N LEU A 102 -2.01 -6.51 -1.45
CA LEU A 102 -2.65 -7.58 -2.22
C LEU A 102 -1.89 -7.86 -3.52
N LEU A 103 -1.52 -6.81 -4.26
CA LEU A 103 -0.77 -6.95 -5.51
C LEU A 103 0.68 -7.38 -5.27
N ALA A 104 1.35 -6.87 -4.23
CA ALA A 104 2.71 -7.27 -3.89
C ALA A 104 2.77 -8.75 -3.50
N VAL A 105 1.84 -9.22 -2.66
CA VAL A 105 1.72 -10.65 -2.31
C VAL A 105 1.45 -11.47 -3.56
N ARG A 106 0.58 -11.00 -4.45
CA ARG A 106 0.29 -11.71 -5.71
C ARG A 106 1.51 -11.80 -6.62
N PHE A 107 2.29 -10.73 -6.68
CA PHE A 107 3.44 -10.61 -7.57
C PHE A 107 4.64 -11.40 -7.05
N PHE A 108 4.96 -11.27 -5.76
CA PHE A 108 6.17 -11.86 -5.18
C PHE A 108 5.98 -13.25 -4.56
N LEU A 109 4.86 -13.49 -3.87
CA LEU A 109 4.67 -14.71 -3.07
C LEU A 109 3.85 -15.77 -3.82
N ILE A 110 2.73 -15.38 -4.43
CA ILE A 110 1.78 -16.32 -5.01
C ILE A 110 2.04 -16.44 -6.52
N ARG A 111 2.82 -17.43 -6.96
CA ARG A 111 3.01 -17.68 -8.40
C ARG A 111 1.76 -18.26 -9.08
N GLN A 112 1.08 -19.19 -8.40
CA GLN A 112 -0.13 -19.84 -8.91
C GLN A 112 -1.32 -19.43 -8.06
N ALA A 113 -2.26 -18.70 -8.65
CA ALA A 113 -3.49 -18.34 -7.98
C ALA A 113 -4.49 -19.49 -8.11
N THR A 114 -4.87 -20.09 -6.98
CA THR A 114 -6.02 -21.01 -6.96
C THR A 114 -7.31 -20.23 -7.25
N LEU A 115 -8.36 -20.95 -7.62
CA LEU A 115 -9.68 -20.34 -7.84
C LEU A 115 -10.16 -19.56 -6.62
N GLY A 116 -9.94 -20.11 -5.41
CA GLY A 116 -10.29 -19.45 -4.14
C GLY A 116 -9.61 -18.10 -3.98
N VAL A 117 -8.28 -18.04 -4.15
CA VAL A 117 -7.51 -16.79 -4.06
C VAL A 117 -8.00 -15.76 -5.09
N THR A 118 -8.28 -16.21 -6.31
CA THR A 118 -8.77 -15.32 -7.39
C THR A 118 -10.12 -14.70 -7.03
N VAL A 119 -11.06 -15.51 -6.54
CA VAL A 119 -12.38 -15.04 -6.10
C VAL A 119 -12.25 -14.07 -4.92
N THR A 120 -11.44 -14.40 -3.91
CA THR A 120 -11.20 -13.52 -2.76
C THR A 120 -10.61 -12.18 -3.19
N MET A 121 -9.65 -12.17 -4.12
CA MET A 121 -9.06 -10.95 -4.67
C MET A 121 -10.09 -10.11 -5.42
N LEU A 122 -10.93 -10.72 -6.26
CA LEU A 122 -11.97 -10.02 -6.99
C LEU A 122 -12.98 -9.37 -6.03
N ILE A 123 -13.41 -10.09 -4.99
CA ILE A 123 -14.34 -9.54 -3.99
C ILE A 123 -13.68 -8.37 -3.23
N ALA A 124 -12.42 -8.51 -2.83
CA ALA A 124 -11.68 -7.43 -2.18
C ALA A 124 -11.55 -6.20 -3.08
N LEU A 125 -11.22 -6.39 -4.37
CA LEU A 125 -11.13 -5.32 -5.37
C LEU A 125 -12.47 -4.61 -5.56
N LEU A 126 -13.57 -5.35 -5.67
CA LEU A 126 -14.91 -4.78 -5.80
C LEU A 126 -15.32 -3.99 -4.55
N GLY A 127 -15.01 -4.51 -3.36
CA GLY A 127 -15.25 -3.80 -2.09
C GLY A 127 -14.46 -2.50 -1.99
N MET A 128 -13.16 -2.53 -2.32
CA MET A 128 -12.31 -1.34 -2.35
C MET A 128 -12.77 -0.33 -3.41
N ALA A 129 -13.21 -0.78 -4.58
CA ALA A 129 -13.75 0.09 -5.62
C ALA A 129 -15.07 0.77 -5.19
N ALA A 130 -15.96 0.03 -4.53
CA ALA A 130 -17.20 0.57 -3.97
C ALA A 130 -16.91 1.60 -2.87
N PHE A 131 -15.90 1.36 -2.03
CA PHE A 131 -15.46 2.30 -1.02
C PHE A 131 -14.76 3.53 -1.63
N LEU A 132 -13.92 3.35 -2.65
CA LEU A 132 -13.30 4.46 -3.37
C LEU A 132 -14.36 5.37 -3.99
N TRP A 133 -15.38 4.78 -4.59
CA TRP A 133 -16.50 5.53 -5.15
C TRP A 133 -17.23 6.36 -4.09
N SER A 134 -17.52 5.78 -2.93
CA SER A 134 -18.18 6.51 -1.84
C SER A 134 -17.31 7.61 -1.24
N LEU A 135 -15.99 7.46 -1.29
CA LEU A 135 -15.02 8.44 -0.84
C LEU A 135 -14.92 9.64 -1.80
N LEU A 136 -14.96 9.38 -3.10
CA LEU A 136 -14.93 10.41 -4.15
C LEU A 136 -16.27 11.15 -4.28
N ASP A 137 -17.38 10.47 -3.97
CA ASP A 137 -18.70 11.08 -4.00
C ASP A 137 -18.91 12.07 -2.85
N SER A 138 -18.95 13.36 -3.19
CA SER A 138 -19.18 14.43 -2.22
C SER A 138 -20.68 14.70 -1.97
N ARG A 139 -21.60 14.06 -2.70
CA ARG A 139 -23.06 14.26 -2.60
C ARG A 139 -23.77 13.13 -1.84
N ASN A 140 -23.20 12.72 -0.70
CA ASN A 140 -23.62 11.56 0.10
C ASN A 140 -25.03 11.65 0.76
N GLY A 141 -25.97 12.44 0.22
CA GLY A 141 -27.33 12.57 0.76
C GLY A 141 -28.46 12.75 -0.26
N GLU A 142 -28.18 12.85 -1.57
CA GLU A 142 -29.21 13.16 -2.59
C GLU A 142 -29.34 12.08 -3.68
N ARG A 143 -28.68 10.92 -3.52
CA ARG A 143 -28.62 9.90 -4.59
C ARG A 143 -29.75 8.88 -4.53
N ARG A 144 -30.08 8.36 -5.72
CA ARG A 144 -31.11 7.35 -5.96
C ARG A 144 -30.73 6.02 -5.27
N ILE A 145 -31.74 5.39 -4.67
CA ILE A 145 -31.74 4.08 -3.98
C ILE A 145 -30.78 3.01 -4.56
N PRO A 146 -30.65 2.76 -5.88
CA PRO A 146 -29.79 1.67 -6.39
C PRO A 146 -28.29 1.83 -6.12
N PHE A 147 -27.77 3.05 -5.95
CA PHE A 147 -26.33 3.24 -5.69
C PHE A 147 -25.97 3.01 -4.22
N GLU A 148 -26.91 3.26 -3.31
CA GLU A 148 -26.73 3.00 -1.89
C GLU A 148 -26.72 1.49 -1.60
N THR A 149 -27.60 0.73 -2.24
CA THR A 149 -27.62 -0.74 -2.11
C THR A 149 -26.33 -1.35 -2.64
N LEU A 150 -25.82 -0.90 -3.79
CA LEU A 150 -24.54 -1.36 -4.32
C LEU A 150 -23.37 -1.06 -3.36
N ARG A 151 -23.36 0.13 -2.74
CA ARG A 151 -22.36 0.49 -1.72
C ARG A 151 -22.44 -0.45 -0.52
N LEU A 152 -23.64 -0.70 0.00
CA LEU A 152 -23.84 -1.60 1.15
C LEU A 152 -23.37 -3.02 0.82
N VAL A 153 -23.71 -3.55 -0.36
CA VAL A 153 -23.25 -4.87 -0.82
C VAL A 153 -21.72 -4.91 -0.93
N GLY A 154 -21.09 -3.87 -1.48
CA GLY A 154 -19.63 -3.80 -1.56
C GLY A 154 -18.95 -3.80 -0.18
N LEU A 155 -19.51 -3.06 0.78
CA LEU A 155 -18.98 -2.99 2.15
C LEU A 155 -19.19 -4.30 2.92
N THR A 156 -20.34 -4.96 2.78
CA THR A 156 -20.58 -6.26 3.43
C THR A 156 -19.67 -7.34 2.85
N LEU A 157 -19.48 -7.37 1.53
CA LEU A 157 -18.53 -8.26 0.88
C LEU A 157 -17.09 -8.01 1.35
N MET A 158 -16.68 -6.75 1.48
CA MET A 158 -15.38 -6.38 2.01
C MET A 158 -15.22 -6.84 3.47
N ALA A 159 -16.26 -6.68 4.30
CA ALA A 159 -16.24 -7.10 5.69
C ALA A 159 -16.11 -8.64 5.82
N ILE A 160 -16.89 -9.40 5.06
CA ILE A 160 -16.82 -10.87 5.03
C ILE A 160 -15.42 -11.32 4.57
N THR A 161 -14.90 -10.70 3.52
CA THR A 161 -13.56 -11.02 2.98
C THR A 161 -12.48 -10.71 4.00
N SER A 162 -12.57 -9.57 4.68
CA SER A 162 -11.59 -9.18 5.71
C SER A 162 -11.63 -10.12 6.91
N LEU A 163 -12.82 -10.56 7.32
CA LEU A 163 -12.99 -11.54 8.39
C LEU A 163 -12.38 -12.90 8.00
N TYR A 164 -12.64 -13.36 6.78
CA TYR A 164 -12.04 -14.57 6.24
C TYR A 164 -10.50 -14.49 6.25
N VAL A 165 -9.93 -13.39 5.73
CA VAL A 165 -8.48 -13.17 5.72
C VAL A 165 -7.91 -13.10 7.14
N ALA A 166 -8.60 -12.44 8.09
CA ALA A 166 -8.16 -12.35 9.47
C ALA A 166 -8.08 -13.72 10.16
N VAL A 167 -9.04 -14.60 9.91
CA VAL A 167 -9.01 -15.99 10.42
C VAL A 167 -7.79 -16.72 9.86
N TRP A 168 -7.52 -16.60 8.55
CA TRP A 168 -6.33 -17.19 7.93
C TRP A 168 -5.03 -16.65 8.52
N ILE A 169 -4.92 -15.32 8.65
CA ILE A 169 -3.74 -14.69 9.24
C ILE A 169 -3.53 -15.19 10.67
N THR A 170 -4.57 -15.42 11.46
CA THR A 170 -4.45 -15.92 12.84
C THR A 170 -3.72 -17.27 12.90
N PHE A 171 -3.97 -18.18 11.96
CA PHE A 171 -3.26 -19.46 11.89
C PHE A 171 -1.76 -19.31 11.63
N TYR A 172 -1.34 -18.27 10.90
CA TYR A 172 0.08 -17.99 10.63
C TYR A 172 0.71 -17.04 11.66
N ALA A 173 -0.08 -16.15 12.25
CA ALA A 173 0.39 -15.15 13.19
C ALA A 173 0.90 -15.79 14.48
N VAL A 174 0.24 -16.84 14.96
CA VAL A 174 0.67 -17.57 16.16
C VAL A 174 2.08 -18.17 15.99
N PRO A 175 2.36 -19.05 14.99
CA PRO A 175 3.70 -19.61 14.82
C PRO A 175 4.73 -18.53 14.50
N LEU A 176 4.37 -17.54 13.68
CA LEU A 176 5.26 -16.43 13.36
C LEU A 176 5.63 -15.61 14.62
N SER A 177 4.68 -15.40 15.53
CA SER A 177 4.93 -14.66 16.78
C SER A 177 5.89 -15.41 17.71
N VAL A 178 5.80 -16.74 17.76
CA VAL A 178 6.73 -17.57 18.54
C VAL A 178 8.13 -17.45 17.98
N GLU A 179 8.29 -17.57 16.66
CA GLU A 179 9.59 -17.41 16.01
C GLU A 179 10.14 -15.98 16.14
N LEU A 180 9.27 -14.97 16.07
CA LEU A 180 9.67 -13.58 16.29
C LEU A 180 10.16 -13.35 17.73
N VAL A 181 9.47 -13.87 18.74
CA VAL A 181 9.91 -13.78 20.14
C VAL A 181 11.24 -14.51 20.36
N ARG A 182 11.41 -15.69 19.74
CA ARG A 182 12.69 -16.42 19.76
C ARG A 182 13.81 -15.62 19.10
N ALA A 183 13.56 -15.04 17.93
CA ALA A 183 14.51 -14.23 17.20
C ALA A 183 14.90 -12.97 17.99
N ILE A 184 13.94 -12.28 18.60
CA ILE A 184 14.19 -11.13 19.46
C ILE A 184 15.01 -11.55 20.69
N GLY A 185 14.63 -12.64 21.36
CA GLY A 185 15.37 -13.16 22.51
C GLY A 185 16.83 -13.49 22.15
N TYR A 186 17.04 -14.18 21.04
CA TYR A 186 18.38 -14.48 20.51
C TYR A 186 19.16 -13.21 20.19
N PHE A 187 18.53 -12.25 19.51
CA PHE A 187 19.15 -10.98 19.15
C PHE A 187 19.53 -10.16 20.38
N LEU A 188 18.69 -10.11 21.42
CA LEU A 188 18.97 -9.39 22.66
C LEU A 188 20.13 -10.02 23.43
N VAL A 189 20.21 -11.36 23.49
CA VAL A 189 21.33 -12.07 24.13
C VAL A 189 22.64 -11.84 23.36
N ASN A 190 22.58 -11.83 22.03
CA ASN A 190 23.75 -11.65 21.16
C ASN A 190 23.97 -10.20 20.70
N PHE A 191 23.28 -9.24 21.29
CA PHE A 191 23.15 -7.87 20.78
C PHE A 191 24.51 -7.22 20.50
N SER A 192 25.44 -7.33 21.45
CA SER A 192 26.78 -6.75 21.34
C SER A 192 27.60 -7.39 20.20
N ARG A 193 27.44 -8.70 19.98
CA ARG A 193 28.14 -9.44 18.93
C ARG A 193 27.57 -9.12 17.55
N GLU A 194 26.24 -9.10 17.43
CA GLU A 194 25.54 -8.83 16.17
C GLU A 194 25.74 -7.38 15.71
N ILE A 195 25.68 -6.40 16.63
CA ILE A 195 26.02 -5.01 16.29
C ILE A 195 27.47 -4.90 15.84
N GLY A 196 28.39 -5.60 16.49
CA GLY A 196 29.79 -5.64 16.04
C GLY A 196 29.91 -6.24 14.63
N ALA A 197 29.13 -7.27 14.31
CA ALA A 197 29.12 -7.89 12.98
C ALA A 197 28.49 -6.98 11.91
N LEU A 198 27.35 -6.37 12.20
CA LEU A 198 26.68 -5.40 11.33
C LEU A 198 27.57 -4.18 11.07
N TRP A 199 28.22 -3.64 12.11
CA TRP A 199 29.13 -2.51 11.98
C TRP A 199 30.32 -2.88 11.09
N ARG A 200 30.94 -4.05 11.32
CA ARG A 200 32.02 -4.53 10.45
C ARG A 200 31.54 -4.74 9.01
N GLY A 201 30.35 -5.30 8.80
CA GLY A 201 29.75 -5.48 7.49
C GLY A 201 29.51 -4.15 6.78
N LEU A 202 28.94 -3.16 7.48
CA LEU A 202 28.69 -1.83 6.95
C LEU A 202 30.01 -1.12 6.59
N VAL A 203 31.00 -1.20 7.47
CA VAL A 203 32.34 -0.64 7.21
C VAL A 203 32.99 -1.32 6.00
N ASN A 204 32.89 -2.65 5.88
CA ASN A 204 33.43 -3.37 4.73
C ASN A 204 32.71 -2.99 3.44
N VAL A 205 31.38 -2.86 3.43
CA VAL A 205 30.64 -2.39 2.24
C VAL A 205 31.05 -0.96 1.88
N ILE A 206 31.17 -0.04 2.83
CA ILE A 206 31.60 1.33 2.55
C ILE A 206 33.06 1.37 2.04
N ARG A 207 33.92 0.52 2.58
CA ARG A 207 35.35 0.47 2.25
C ARG A 207 35.61 -0.21 0.91
N ASP A 208 34.94 -1.32 0.65
CA ASP A 208 35.21 -2.21 -0.48
C ASP A 208 34.31 -1.91 -1.69
N THR A 209 33.20 -1.18 -1.50
CA THR A 209 32.39 -0.59 -2.58
C THR A 209 32.34 0.94 -2.46
N PRO A 210 33.48 1.64 -2.60
CA PRO A 210 33.52 3.09 -2.42
C PRO A 210 32.71 3.86 -3.49
N ILE A 211 32.45 3.26 -4.66
CA ILE A 211 31.71 3.88 -5.77
C ILE A 211 31.03 2.78 -6.60
N MET A 212 29.89 2.27 -6.16
CA MET A 212 28.87 1.76 -7.09
C MET A 212 27.69 2.72 -7.06
N LEU A 213 27.77 3.75 -7.91
CA LEU A 213 26.57 4.40 -8.43
C LEU A 213 25.83 3.31 -9.22
N PRO A 214 24.58 2.94 -8.86
CA PRO A 214 23.86 1.84 -9.51
C PRO A 214 23.37 2.16 -10.93
N PHE A 215 24.04 3.05 -11.66
CA PHE A 215 23.59 3.58 -12.96
C PHE A 215 24.63 3.50 -14.09
N SER A 216 25.71 2.73 -13.95
CA SER A 216 26.58 2.42 -15.09
C SER A 216 26.26 1.04 -15.65
N VAL A 217 25.23 0.97 -16.50
CA VAL A 217 25.14 -0.01 -17.59
C VAL A 217 25.37 0.76 -18.89
#